data_AF-A0A7M3DJI5-F1
#
_entry.id   AF-A0A7M3DJI5-F1
#
_cell.length_a   1.000
_cell.length_b   1.000
_cell.length_c   1.000
_cell.angle_alpha   90.00
_cell.angle_beta   90.00
_cell.angle_gamma   90.00
#
_symmetry.space_group_name_H-M   'P 1'
#
loop_
_entity.id
_entity.type
_entity.pdbx_description
1 polymer ?
#
loop_
_entity_poly.entity_id
_entity_poly.type
_entity_poly.pdbx_seq_one_letter_code
_entity_poly.pdbx_strand_id
1 'polypeptide(L)'
;MINAVVDLRGQLPPAGLQGRRNCCLAFAASTAHEQARGNGGPLSVEYLYYQSVALSPGANPDMGATMAAVATAVRDKGQPIEEIWPFQKSQLYPPAWAPPTDLGQIFNADANVGKLSFEQICDVLDSGRAIVFGMVITDRFRVPDQGGKIEASSADIERGGHAVLAVGHGHDQTGSRYVLIRNSWGVTWGVGGHAWISETYLNAQLHETAILEGVT
;
A
#
# COMPACT_ATOMS: atom_id res chain seq x y z
N MET A 1 19.96 12.89 7.71
CA MET A 1 19.33 11.72 8.37
C MET A 1 17.96 12.13 8.86
N ILE A 2 16.94 11.27 8.75
CA ILE A 2 15.61 11.53 9.32
C ILE A 2 15.58 11.04 10.76
N ASN A 3 15.11 11.89 11.67
CA ASN A 3 14.71 11.51 13.02
C ASN A 3 13.25 11.05 12.97
N ALA A 4 13.03 9.74 13.14
CA ALA A 4 11.69 9.17 13.12
C ALA A 4 10.97 9.50 14.43
N VAL A 5 9.74 10.01 14.33
CA VAL A 5 8.82 10.19 15.46
C VAL A 5 7.99 8.91 15.63
N VAL A 6 7.49 8.36 14.52
CA VAL A 6 6.83 7.05 14.45
C VAL A 6 7.53 6.19 13.41
N ASP A 7 7.72 4.91 13.71
CA ASP A 7 8.24 3.91 12.79
C ASP A 7 7.59 2.55 13.03
N LEU A 8 6.64 2.18 12.15
CA LEU A 8 5.89 0.93 12.22
C LEU A 8 6.56 -0.19 11.41
N ARG A 9 7.74 0.01 10.80
CA ARG A 9 8.37 -1.01 9.93
C ARG A 9 8.59 -2.34 10.63
N GLY A 10 8.89 -2.32 11.92
CA GLY A 10 9.10 -3.52 12.73
C GLY A 10 7.87 -4.41 12.89
N GLN A 11 6.68 -3.93 12.52
CA GLN A 11 5.41 -4.66 12.58
C GLN A 11 5.04 -5.32 11.25
N LEU A 12 5.84 -5.10 10.19
CA LEU A 12 5.47 -5.45 8.83
C LEU A 12 6.38 -6.55 8.27
N PRO A 13 5.87 -7.42 7.38
CA PRO A 13 6.73 -8.34 6.66
C PRO A 13 7.66 -7.59 5.70
N PRO A 14 8.75 -8.24 5.23
CA PRO A 14 9.62 -7.70 4.20
C PRO A 14 8.84 -7.14 2.99
N ALA A 15 9.40 -6.13 2.33
CA ALA A 15 8.75 -5.49 1.19
C ALA A 15 8.45 -6.48 0.05
N GLY A 16 7.16 -6.67 -0.23
CA GLY A 16 6.66 -7.50 -1.32
C GLY A 16 7.07 -6.97 -2.70
N LEU A 17 6.95 -7.83 -3.71
CA LEU A 17 7.36 -7.54 -5.10
C LEU A 17 6.21 -7.81 -6.07
N GLN A 18 5.48 -6.77 -6.46
CA GLN A 18 4.38 -6.87 -7.42
C GLN A 18 4.85 -7.17 -8.85
N GLY A 19 6.13 -6.92 -9.14
CA GLY A 19 6.70 -7.06 -10.48
C GLY A 19 6.01 -6.12 -11.48
N ARG A 20 5.61 -6.67 -12.63
CA ARG A 20 4.95 -5.92 -13.71
C ARG A 20 3.41 -5.89 -13.61
N ARG A 21 2.84 -6.43 -12.53
CA ARG A 21 1.40 -6.51 -12.34
C ARG A 21 0.87 -5.22 -11.72
N ASN A 22 -0.36 -4.83 -12.08
CA ASN A 22 -1.02 -3.62 -11.60
C ASN A 22 -1.80 -3.85 -10.30
N CYS A 23 -1.14 -4.44 -9.29
CA CYS A 23 -1.76 -4.87 -8.03
C CYS A 23 -1.25 -4.10 -6.79
N CYS A 24 -0.69 -2.90 -6.98
CA CYS A 24 -0.11 -2.08 -5.89
C CYS A 24 -1.09 -1.82 -4.73
N LEU A 25 -2.35 -1.49 -5.05
CA LEU A 25 -3.38 -1.31 -4.02
C LEU A 25 -3.65 -2.58 -3.21
N ALA A 26 -3.69 -3.75 -3.86
CA ALA A 26 -3.88 -5.01 -3.17
C ALA A 26 -2.71 -5.32 -2.22
N PHE A 27 -1.47 -5.02 -2.63
CA PHE A 27 -0.30 -5.13 -1.75
C PHE A 27 -0.38 -4.20 -0.54
N ALA A 28 -0.66 -2.92 -0.78
CA ALA A 28 -0.73 -1.92 0.29
C ALA A 28 -1.87 -2.23 1.27
N ALA A 29 -3.06 -2.56 0.75
CA ALA A 29 -4.22 -2.91 1.57
C ALA A 29 -4.01 -4.21 2.34
N SER A 30 -3.45 -5.26 1.73
CA SER A 30 -3.17 -6.52 2.46
C SER A 30 -2.19 -6.30 3.59
N THR A 31 -1.13 -5.51 3.37
CA THR A 31 -0.16 -5.20 4.43
C THR A 31 -0.79 -4.35 5.55
N ALA A 32 -1.67 -3.40 5.22
CA ALA A 32 -2.44 -2.64 6.21
C ALA A 32 -3.38 -3.55 7.02
N HIS A 33 -4.02 -4.49 6.34
CA HIS A 33 -4.94 -5.45 6.94
C HIS A 33 -4.22 -6.39 7.92
N GLU A 34 -3.07 -6.92 7.50
CA GLU A 34 -2.18 -7.72 8.35
C GLU A 34 -1.74 -6.93 9.59
N GLN A 35 -1.31 -5.68 9.44
CA GLN A 35 -0.90 -4.83 10.55
C GLN A 35 -2.04 -4.58 11.54
N ALA A 36 -3.25 -4.30 11.04
CA ALA A 36 -4.42 -4.10 11.87
C ALA A 36 -4.88 -5.39 12.58
N ARG A 37 -4.60 -6.57 11.99
CA ARG A 37 -4.90 -7.89 12.58
C ARG A 37 -3.86 -8.35 13.60
N GLY A 38 -2.63 -7.84 13.52
CA GLY A 38 -1.51 -8.27 14.36
C GLY A 38 -0.97 -9.65 13.98
N ASN A 39 -0.79 -10.55 14.96
CA ASN A 39 -0.05 -11.82 14.82
C ASN A 39 -0.77 -12.92 14.01
N GLY A 40 -1.67 -12.56 13.09
CA GLY A 40 -2.49 -13.50 12.33
C GLY A 40 -1.82 -14.11 11.09
N GLY A 41 -0.58 -13.72 10.76
CA GLY A 41 0.14 -14.19 9.58
C GLY A 41 -0.19 -13.43 8.29
N PRO A 42 0.39 -13.83 7.14
CA PRO A 42 0.17 -13.16 5.86
C PRO A 42 -1.21 -13.46 5.26
N LEU A 43 -1.79 -12.49 4.57
CA LEU A 43 -3.07 -12.58 3.87
C LEU A 43 -2.85 -12.63 2.35
N SER A 44 -3.73 -13.36 1.65
CA SER A 44 -3.62 -13.55 0.21
C SER A 44 -3.80 -12.25 -0.56
N VAL A 45 -2.69 -11.72 -1.09
CA VAL A 45 -2.69 -10.55 -1.98
C VAL A 45 -3.38 -10.89 -3.30
N GLU A 46 -3.19 -12.13 -3.78
CA GLU A 46 -3.81 -12.61 -5.03
C GLU A 46 -5.32 -12.59 -4.95
N TYR A 47 -5.88 -13.11 -3.86
CA TYR A 47 -7.32 -13.17 -3.65
C TYR A 47 -7.91 -11.77 -3.57
N LEU A 48 -7.30 -10.87 -2.78
CA LEU A 48 -7.79 -9.49 -2.69
C LEU A 48 -7.76 -8.81 -4.06
N TYR A 49 -6.67 -8.98 -4.81
CA TYR A 49 -6.55 -8.39 -6.13
C TYR A 49 -7.60 -8.92 -7.11
N TYR A 50 -7.83 -10.23 -7.13
CA TYR A 50 -8.88 -10.85 -7.95
C TYR A 50 -10.26 -10.26 -7.67
N GLN A 51 -10.67 -10.21 -6.39
CA GLN A 51 -11.96 -9.65 -5.99
C GLN A 51 -12.06 -8.16 -6.33
N SER A 52 -10.98 -7.42 -6.13
CA SER A 52 -10.93 -5.98 -6.40
C SER A 52 -11.02 -5.67 -7.90
N VAL A 53 -10.39 -6.49 -8.76
CA VAL A 53 -10.51 -6.36 -10.22
C VAL A 53 -11.94 -6.63 -10.66
N ALA A 54 -12.58 -7.68 -10.15
CA ALA A 54 -13.98 -8.01 -10.50
C ALA A 54 -14.96 -6.87 -10.14
N LEU A 55 -14.66 -6.11 -9.08
CA LEU A 55 -15.44 -4.95 -8.65
C LEU A 55 -15.04 -3.63 -9.33
N SER A 56 -13.90 -3.62 -10.04
CA SER A 56 -13.40 -2.41 -10.72
C SER A 56 -14.01 -2.25 -12.11
N PRO A 57 -14.18 -1.00 -12.60
CA PRO A 57 -14.67 -0.75 -13.95
C PRO A 57 -13.87 -1.51 -15.01
N GLY A 58 -14.59 -2.25 -15.87
CA GLY A 58 -14.00 -3.03 -16.95
C GLY A 58 -13.46 -4.41 -16.57
N ALA A 59 -13.41 -4.75 -15.26
CA ALA A 59 -12.99 -6.07 -14.77
C ALA A 59 -11.68 -6.61 -15.41
N ASN A 60 -10.75 -5.70 -15.69
CA ASN A 60 -9.52 -6.01 -16.41
C ASN A 60 -8.31 -5.90 -15.46
N PRO A 61 -7.61 -7.01 -15.14
CA PRO A 61 -6.44 -6.94 -14.27
C PRO A 61 -5.33 -6.05 -14.84
N ASP A 62 -5.23 -5.91 -16.16
CA ASP A 62 -4.21 -5.05 -16.79
C ASP A 62 -4.44 -3.55 -16.50
N MET A 63 -5.63 -3.16 -16.05
CA MET A 63 -5.95 -1.79 -15.61
C MET A 63 -5.78 -1.57 -14.11
N GLY A 64 -5.47 -2.63 -13.35
CA GLY A 64 -5.43 -2.61 -11.90
C GLY A 64 -6.81 -2.56 -11.25
N ALA A 65 -6.84 -2.09 -10.00
CA ALA A 65 -8.08 -1.92 -9.24
C ALA A 65 -8.20 -0.49 -8.73
N THR A 66 -9.41 -0.07 -8.35
CA THR A 66 -9.63 1.22 -7.69
C THR A 66 -9.60 1.07 -6.16
N MET A 67 -9.26 2.14 -5.43
CA MET A 67 -9.29 2.12 -3.96
C MET A 67 -10.69 1.75 -3.43
N ALA A 68 -11.76 2.26 -4.05
CA ALA A 68 -13.14 1.94 -3.70
C ALA A 68 -13.48 0.45 -3.90
N ALA A 69 -13.00 -0.16 -4.99
CA ALA A 69 -13.18 -1.59 -5.24
C ALA A 69 -12.41 -2.44 -4.23
N VAL A 70 -11.19 -2.03 -3.88
CA VAL A 70 -10.38 -2.70 -2.85
C VAL A 70 -11.03 -2.60 -1.48
N ALA A 71 -11.51 -1.41 -1.09
CA ALA A 71 -12.24 -1.22 0.16
C ALA A 71 -13.49 -2.09 0.25
N THR A 72 -14.26 -2.19 -0.84
CA THR A 72 -15.43 -3.06 -0.95
C THR A 72 -15.02 -4.54 -0.88
N ALA A 73 -13.93 -4.94 -1.54
CA ALA A 73 -13.44 -6.31 -1.51
C ALA A 73 -12.98 -6.74 -0.11
N VAL A 74 -12.20 -5.92 0.59
CA VAL A 74 -11.76 -6.22 1.97
C VAL A 74 -12.97 -6.37 2.91
N ARG A 75 -13.97 -5.50 2.78
CA ARG A 75 -15.18 -5.55 3.62
C ARG A 75 -16.08 -6.74 3.29
N ASP A 76 -16.41 -6.96 2.03
CA ASP A 76 -17.48 -7.89 1.64
C ASP A 76 -16.97 -9.29 1.26
N LYS A 77 -15.71 -9.40 0.84
CA LYS A 77 -15.08 -10.66 0.39
C LYS A 77 -13.94 -11.12 1.30
N GLY A 78 -13.33 -10.18 2.04
CA GLY A 78 -12.21 -10.44 2.92
C GLY A 78 -10.99 -11.01 2.21
N GLN A 79 -10.12 -11.65 2.98
CA GLN A 79 -8.93 -12.35 2.49
C GLN A 79 -8.75 -13.68 3.22
N PRO A 80 -8.46 -14.79 2.51
CA PRO A 80 -7.87 -15.96 3.14
C PRO A 80 -6.39 -15.69 3.46
N ILE A 81 -5.76 -16.60 4.21
CA ILE A 81 -4.31 -16.57 4.40
C ILE A 81 -3.57 -16.80 3.06
N GLU A 82 -2.35 -16.28 2.95
CA GLU A 82 -1.53 -16.32 1.71
C GLU A 82 -1.32 -17.75 1.18
N GLU A 83 -1.24 -18.76 2.06
CA GLU A 83 -1.04 -20.16 1.68
C GLU A 83 -2.21 -20.76 0.89
N ILE A 84 -3.43 -20.24 1.06
CA ILE A 84 -4.63 -20.73 0.36
C ILE A 84 -4.56 -20.37 -1.12
N TRP A 85 -4.21 -19.11 -1.43
CA TRP A 85 -4.00 -18.69 -2.82
C TRP A 85 -2.77 -17.79 -2.92
N PRO A 86 -1.59 -18.39 -3.17
CA PRO A 86 -0.33 -17.65 -3.21
C PRO A 86 -0.26 -16.64 -4.35
N PHE A 87 0.49 -15.56 -4.11
CA PHE A 87 0.73 -14.52 -5.09
C PHE A 87 1.39 -15.05 -6.37
N GLN A 88 0.82 -14.69 -7.52
CA GLN A 88 1.33 -15.07 -8.83
C GLN A 88 2.35 -14.04 -9.35
N LYS A 89 3.53 -14.50 -9.78
CA LYS A 89 4.58 -13.59 -10.32
C LYS A 89 4.19 -12.94 -11.65
N SER A 90 3.29 -13.58 -12.39
CA SER A 90 2.76 -13.13 -13.68
C SER A 90 1.25 -13.06 -13.62
N GLN A 91 0.64 -12.18 -14.40
CA GLN A 91 -0.81 -12.11 -14.50
C GLN A 91 -1.34 -13.35 -15.23
N LEU A 92 -2.27 -14.06 -14.59
CA LEU A 92 -3.08 -15.09 -15.21
C LEU A 92 -4.42 -14.51 -15.66
N TYR A 93 -5.10 -15.17 -16.58
CA TYR A 93 -6.43 -14.77 -17.05
C TYR A 93 -7.41 -15.96 -16.96
N PRO A 94 -8.72 -15.71 -16.87
CA PRO A 94 -9.71 -16.80 -16.89
C PRO A 94 -9.53 -17.72 -18.10
N PRO A 95 -9.70 -19.05 -17.94
CA PRO A 95 -10.14 -19.72 -16.71
C PRO A 95 -9.01 -20.02 -15.71
N ALA A 96 -7.73 -19.81 -16.08
CA ALA A 96 -6.59 -20.14 -15.22
C ALA A 96 -6.46 -19.21 -13.99
N TRP A 97 -7.06 -18.02 -14.07
CA TRP A 97 -7.15 -17.08 -12.95
C TRP A 97 -8.49 -17.21 -12.24
N ALA A 98 -8.54 -18.17 -11.31
CA ALA A 98 -9.70 -18.41 -10.45
C ALA A 98 -9.23 -18.84 -9.05
N PRO A 99 -9.87 -18.32 -7.98
CA PRO A 99 -9.55 -18.76 -6.62
C PRO A 99 -9.90 -20.23 -6.41
N PRO A 100 -9.23 -20.92 -5.46
CA PRO A 100 -9.68 -22.21 -4.96
C PRO A 100 -11.12 -22.16 -4.42
N THR A 101 -11.83 -23.29 -4.46
CA THR A 101 -13.20 -23.38 -3.91
C THR A 101 -13.24 -23.41 -2.39
N ASP A 102 -12.23 -24.02 -1.76
CA ASP A 102 -12.07 -23.99 -0.31
C ASP A 102 -11.10 -22.87 0.06
N LEU A 103 -11.64 -21.84 0.71
CA LEU A 103 -10.88 -20.66 1.10
C LEU A 103 -10.48 -20.69 2.58
N GLY A 104 -10.91 -21.70 3.34
CA GLY A 104 -10.73 -21.71 4.79
C GLY A 104 -11.35 -20.48 5.48
N GLN A 105 -10.66 -19.97 6.50
CA GLN A 105 -11.07 -18.76 7.20
C GLN A 105 -10.82 -17.52 6.34
N ILE A 106 -11.83 -16.67 6.24
CA ILE A 106 -11.76 -15.35 5.63
C ILE A 106 -11.69 -14.31 6.74
N PHE A 107 -10.78 -13.36 6.58
CA PHE A 107 -10.64 -12.19 7.43
C PHE A 107 -11.18 -10.96 6.73
N ASN A 108 -12.02 -10.20 7.41
CA ASN A 108 -12.65 -9.00 6.87
C ASN A 108 -12.22 -7.78 7.68
N ALA A 109 -12.23 -6.62 7.04
CA ALA A 109 -12.01 -5.33 7.70
C ALA A 109 -12.85 -4.25 7.00
N ASP A 110 -13.17 -3.19 7.75
CA ASP A 110 -13.64 -1.94 7.16
C ASP A 110 -12.47 -1.16 6.59
N ALA A 111 -12.74 -0.37 5.55
CA ALA A 111 -11.76 0.48 4.90
C ALA A 111 -12.33 1.90 4.70
N ASN A 112 -11.87 2.83 5.52
CA ASN A 112 -12.28 4.23 5.47
C ASN A 112 -11.50 4.96 4.38
N VAL A 113 -12.12 5.10 3.21
CA VAL A 113 -11.56 5.82 2.06
C VAL A 113 -11.84 7.33 2.20
N GLY A 114 -10.83 8.15 1.94
CA GLY A 114 -10.94 9.60 1.98
C GLY A 114 -9.70 10.29 1.43
N LYS A 115 -9.46 11.53 1.86
CA LYS A 115 -8.25 12.28 1.57
C LYS A 115 -7.81 13.04 2.81
N LEU A 116 -6.82 12.50 3.52
CA LEU A 116 -6.28 13.12 4.73
C LEU A 116 -5.32 14.28 4.39
N SER A 117 -5.28 15.30 5.25
CA SER A 117 -4.21 16.28 5.27
C SER A 117 -2.92 15.67 5.85
N PHE A 118 -1.79 16.36 5.69
CA PHE A 118 -0.52 15.93 6.28
C PHE A 118 -0.60 15.78 7.81
N GLU A 119 -1.25 16.72 8.49
CA GLU A 119 -1.47 16.67 9.94
C GLU A 119 -2.31 15.45 10.34
N GLN A 120 -3.40 15.17 9.62
CA GLN A 120 -4.23 13.99 9.88
C GLN A 120 -3.49 12.68 9.60
N ILE A 121 -2.58 12.66 8.62
CA ILE A 121 -1.69 11.53 8.36
C ILE A 121 -0.79 11.28 9.57
N CYS A 122 -0.15 12.32 10.11
CA CYS A 122 0.66 12.22 11.33
C CYS A 122 -0.18 11.69 12.51
N ASP A 123 -1.37 12.25 12.74
CA ASP A 123 -2.25 11.84 13.84
C ASP A 123 -2.63 10.34 13.77
N VAL A 124 -2.93 9.84 12.56
CA VAL A 124 -3.25 8.43 12.35
C VAL A 124 -2.03 7.54 12.58
N LEU A 125 -0.86 7.96 12.12
CA LEU A 125 0.39 7.22 12.34
C LEU A 125 0.79 7.22 13.84
N ASP A 126 0.59 8.33 14.55
CA ASP A 126 0.77 8.42 16.01
C ASP A 126 -0.16 7.47 16.77
N SER A 127 -1.34 7.17 16.22
CA SER A 127 -2.24 6.13 16.75
C SER A 127 -1.77 4.69 16.48
N GLY A 128 -0.62 4.51 15.83
CA GLY A 128 -0.04 3.20 15.51
C GLY A 128 -0.70 2.50 14.33
N ARG A 129 -1.40 3.24 13.45
CA ARG A 129 -2.11 2.68 12.29
C ARG A 129 -1.44 3.06 10.98
N ALA A 130 -1.26 2.07 10.10
CA ALA A 130 -0.77 2.31 8.75
C ALA A 130 -1.88 2.87 7.84
N ILE A 131 -1.49 3.59 6.79
CA ILE A 131 -2.42 4.25 5.86
C ILE A 131 -2.09 3.85 4.44
N VAL A 132 -3.06 3.34 3.69
CA VAL A 132 -2.90 3.11 2.25
C VAL A 132 -2.96 4.46 1.54
N PHE A 133 -1.95 4.78 0.76
CA PHE A 133 -1.91 5.98 -0.09
C PHE A 133 -2.17 5.60 -1.54
N GLY A 134 -3.09 6.31 -2.20
CA GLY A 134 -3.22 6.38 -3.65
C GLY A 134 -2.70 7.72 -4.14
N MET A 135 -1.69 7.69 -5.01
CA MET A 135 -0.96 8.89 -5.44
C MET A 135 -0.53 8.81 -6.89
N VAL A 136 -0.17 9.95 -7.48
CA VAL A 136 0.57 9.98 -8.74
C VAL A 136 2.07 10.01 -8.40
N ILE A 137 2.84 9.13 -9.01
CA ILE A 137 4.29 9.07 -8.77
C ILE A 137 5.06 9.79 -9.88
N THR A 138 6.21 10.35 -9.54
CA THR A 138 7.11 10.98 -10.52
C THR A 138 8.33 10.11 -10.83
N ASP A 139 9.20 10.56 -11.73
CA ASP A 139 10.51 9.92 -11.93
C ASP A 139 11.33 9.81 -10.66
N ARG A 140 11.32 10.86 -9.83
CA ARG A 140 12.07 10.90 -8.57
C ARG A 140 11.65 9.81 -7.61
N PHE A 141 10.35 9.51 -7.58
CA PHE A 141 9.82 8.42 -6.77
C PHE A 141 10.46 7.08 -7.13
N ARG A 142 10.81 6.86 -8.41
CA ARG A 142 11.43 5.61 -8.85
C ARG A 142 12.86 5.42 -8.33
N VAL A 143 13.54 6.52 -8.01
CA VAL A 143 14.94 6.55 -7.59
C VAL A 143 15.12 7.38 -6.31
N PRO A 144 14.66 6.87 -5.14
CA PRO A 144 14.98 7.50 -3.86
C PRO A 144 16.49 7.73 -3.74
N ASP A 145 16.88 8.80 -3.03
CA ASP A 145 18.30 9.08 -2.83
C ASP A 145 18.99 8.02 -1.94
N GLN A 146 20.30 8.16 -1.71
CA GLN A 146 21.05 7.22 -0.87
C GLN A 146 20.54 7.13 0.58
N GLY A 147 19.88 8.18 1.07
CA GLY A 147 19.23 8.21 2.38
C GLY A 147 17.78 7.73 2.35
N GLY A 148 17.29 7.26 1.20
CA GLY A 148 15.92 6.84 0.98
C GLY A 148 14.94 8.00 0.94
N LYS A 149 15.36 9.24 0.69
CA LYS A 149 14.45 10.38 0.59
C LYS A 149 13.91 10.56 -0.83
N ILE A 150 12.69 11.07 -0.91
CA ILE A 150 12.00 11.50 -2.12
C ILE A 150 11.50 12.92 -1.87
N GLU A 151 12.07 13.86 -2.61
CA GLU A 151 11.73 15.28 -2.52
C GLU A 151 10.82 15.71 -3.67
N ALA A 152 10.01 16.75 -3.45
CA ALA A 152 9.29 17.41 -4.52
C ALA A 152 10.26 18.18 -5.42
N SER A 153 10.08 18.05 -6.74
CA SER A 153 10.74 18.90 -7.72
C SER A 153 9.79 19.19 -8.86
N SER A 154 9.65 20.47 -9.21
CA SER A 154 8.81 20.92 -10.33
C SER A 154 9.34 20.47 -11.70
N ALA A 155 10.56 19.95 -11.76
CA ALA A 155 11.15 19.38 -12.97
C ALA A 155 10.80 17.90 -13.16
N ASP A 156 10.25 17.23 -12.14
CA ASP A 156 9.98 15.80 -12.20
C ASP A 156 8.69 15.54 -13.01
N ILE A 157 8.74 14.53 -13.88
CA ILE A 157 7.62 14.17 -14.74
C ILE A 157 6.75 13.12 -14.04
N GLU A 158 5.43 13.30 -14.08
CA GLU A 158 4.46 12.31 -13.60
C GLU A 158 4.50 11.02 -14.43
N ARG A 159 4.35 9.89 -13.76
CA ARG A 159 4.53 8.55 -14.30
C ARG A 159 3.32 7.64 -14.16
N GLY A 160 2.24 8.14 -13.55
CA GLY A 160 0.96 7.45 -13.39
C GLY A 160 0.60 7.19 -11.94
N GLY A 161 -0.60 6.64 -11.75
CA GLY A 161 -1.11 6.27 -10.44
C GLY A 161 -0.36 5.08 -9.84
N HIS A 162 -0.12 5.15 -8.53
CA HIS A 162 0.49 4.09 -7.75
C HIS A 162 -0.06 4.11 -6.32
N ALA A 163 0.07 2.98 -5.63
CA ALA A 163 -0.31 2.87 -4.24
C ALA A 163 0.82 2.29 -3.38
N VAL A 164 0.94 2.84 -2.18
CA VAL A 164 1.95 2.48 -1.17
C VAL A 164 1.34 2.55 0.22
N LEU A 165 2.06 2.07 1.22
CA LEU A 165 1.62 2.10 2.61
C LEU A 165 2.44 3.13 3.39
N ALA A 166 1.81 4.10 4.04
CA ALA A 166 2.45 4.97 5.02
C ALA A 166 2.55 4.26 6.37
N VAL A 167 3.75 4.28 6.94
CA VAL A 167 4.12 3.43 8.09
C VAL A 167 4.96 4.20 9.13
N GLY A 168 5.04 5.51 9.03
CA GLY A 168 5.74 6.34 10.01
C GLY A 168 5.88 7.77 9.55
N HIS A 169 6.34 8.64 10.43
CA HIS A 169 6.63 10.03 10.11
C HIS A 169 7.79 10.53 10.95
N GLY A 170 8.39 11.63 10.50
CA GLY A 170 9.59 12.18 11.11
C GLY A 170 10.02 13.49 10.48
N HIS A 171 11.18 13.98 10.90
CA HIS A 171 11.75 15.21 10.40
C HIS A 171 13.25 15.09 10.23
N ASP A 172 13.83 15.92 9.36
CA ASP A 172 15.28 16.06 9.29
C ASP A 172 15.81 17.13 10.25
N GLN A 173 17.13 17.34 10.22
CA GLN A 173 17.81 18.29 11.12
C GLN A 173 17.39 19.75 10.91
N THR A 174 16.75 20.08 9.78
CA THR A 174 16.23 21.42 9.50
C THR A 174 14.77 21.59 9.92
N GLY A 175 14.14 20.51 10.39
CA GLY A 175 12.72 20.48 10.73
C GLY A 175 11.80 20.16 9.55
N SER A 176 12.34 19.89 8.35
CA SER A 176 11.54 19.46 7.20
C SER A 176 10.86 18.13 7.52
N ARG A 177 9.54 18.05 7.26
CA ARG A 177 8.68 16.91 7.65
C ARG A 177 8.58 15.87 6.54
N TYR A 178 8.51 14.60 6.95
CA TYR A 178 8.48 13.45 6.06
C TYR A 178 7.55 12.35 6.56
N VAL A 179 6.98 11.59 5.62
CA VAL A 179 6.28 10.34 5.89
C VAL A 179 7.13 9.19 5.37
N LEU A 180 7.30 8.17 6.19
CA LEU A 180 7.91 6.91 5.81
C LEU A 180 6.87 6.05 5.10
N ILE A 181 7.18 5.65 3.87
CA ILE A 181 6.35 4.74 3.10
C ILE A 181 7.04 3.39 2.88
N ARG A 182 6.23 2.35 2.75
CA ARG A 182 6.58 1.02 2.28
C ARG A 182 6.01 0.83 0.88
N ASN A 183 6.87 0.43 -0.06
CA ASN A 183 6.47 0.15 -1.43
C ASN A 183 6.32 -1.37 -1.67
N SER A 184 5.82 -1.76 -2.84
CA SER A 184 5.65 -3.13 -3.30
C SER A 184 6.58 -3.48 -4.47
N TRP A 185 7.76 -2.86 -4.52
CA TRP A 185 8.79 -3.09 -5.55
C TRP A 185 10.00 -3.87 -5.03
N GLY A 186 9.80 -4.64 -3.95
CA GLY A 186 10.83 -5.47 -3.34
C GLY A 186 11.77 -4.71 -2.40
N VAL A 187 12.52 -5.47 -1.61
CA VAL A 187 13.43 -4.95 -0.57
C VAL A 187 14.62 -4.14 -1.13
N THR A 188 14.91 -4.27 -2.42
CA THR A 188 16.01 -3.55 -3.10
C THR A 188 15.63 -2.14 -3.52
N TRP A 189 14.35 -1.79 -3.52
CA TRP A 189 13.91 -0.43 -3.81
C TRP A 189 14.04 0.46 -2.56
N GLY A 190 14.60 1.67 -2.71
CA GLY A 190 14.87 2.56 -1.59
C GLY A 190 15.77 1.91 -0.53
N VAL A 191 15.42 2.09 0.74
CA VAL A 191 16.11 1.49 1.89
C VAL A 191 15.27 0.35 2.44
N GLY A 192 15.56 -0.88 2.03
CA GLY A 192 14.84 -2.07 2.48
C GLY A 192 13.37 -2.10 2.03
N GLY A 193 13.06 -1.54 0.85
CA GLY A 193 11.69 -1.41 0.34
C GLY A 193 10.93 -0.19 0.84
N HIS A 194 11.62 0.74 1.49
CA HIS A 194 11.03 1.93 2.11
C HIS A 194 11.70 3.22 1.65
N ALA A 195 10.96 4.33 1.75
CA ALA A 195 11.48 5.66 1.49
C ALA A 195 10.76 6.71 2.36
N TRP A 196 11.42 7.84 2.60
CA TRP A 196 10.87 9.03 3.24
C TRP A 196 10.41 10.01 2.17
N ILE A 197 9.12 10.30 2.11
CA ILE A 197 8.55 11.28 1.19
C ILE A 197 8.32 12.59 1.93
N SER A 198 8.81 13.70 1.38
CA SER A 198 8.59 15.00 2.01
C SER A 198 7.12 15.42 1.96
N GLU A 199 6.73 16.21 2.96
CA GLU A 199 5.40 16.82 3.01
C GLU A 199 5.03 17.53 1.71
N THR A 200 5.95 18.31 1.15
CA THR A 200 5.73 19.04 -0.11
C THR A 200 5.39 18.10 -1.26
N TYR A 201 6.05 16.93 -1.33
CA TYR A 201 5.74 15.93 -2.34
C TYR A 201 4.35 15.35 -2.12
N LEU A 202 4.00 14.97 -0.88
CA LEU A 202 2.68 14.43 -0.55
C LEU A 202 1.55 15.41 -0.85
N ASN A 203 1.71 16.68 -0.48
CA ASN A 203 0.71 17.71 -0.75
C ASN A 203 0.44 17.90 -2.25
N ALA A 204 1.45 17.69 -3.09
CA ALA A 204 1.30 17.78 -4.55
C ALA A 204 0.73 16.50 -5.17
N GLN A 205 1.05 15.32 -4.62
CA GLN A 205 0.90 14.04 -5.34
C GLN A 205 -0.12 13.08 -4.71
N LEU A 206 -0.54 13.29 -3.47
CA LEU A 206 -1.51 12.42 -2.78
C LEU A 206 -2.93 12.71 -3.27
N HIS A 207 -3.59 11.68 -3.80
CA HIS A 207 -4.97 11.78 -4.31
C HIS A 207 -5.99 11.26 -3.32
N GLU A 208 -5.72 10.12 -2.71
CA GLU A 208 -6.64 9.44 -1.82
C GLU A 208 -5.90 8.60 -0.77
N THR A 209 -6.59 8.29 0.31
CA THR A 209 -6.09 7.53 1.46
C THR A 209 -7.12 6.51 1.88
N ALA A 210 -6.70 5.35 2.39
CA ALA A 210 -7.58 4.42 3.10
C ALA A 210 -6.94 3.94 4.41
N ILE A 211 -7.75 3.84 5.46
CA ILE A 211 -7.37 3.27 6.76
C ILE A 211 -8.20 2.01 6.97
N LEU A 212 -7.54 0.88 7.24
CA LEU A 212 -8.23 -0.36 7.56
C LEU A 212 -8.45 -0.48 9.07
N GLU A 213 -9.66 -0.88 9.47
CA GLU A 213 -10.07 -1.03 10.86
C GLU A 213 -11.18 -2.09 11.01
N GLY A 214 -11.61 -2.37 12.25
CA GLY A 214 -12.71 -3.32 12.49
C GLY A 214 -12.38 -4.75 12.06
N VAL A 215 -11.13 -5.18 12.19
CA VAL A 215 -10.67 -6.48 11.69
C VAL A 215 -11.32 -7.63 12.44
N THR A 216 -11.81 -8.63 11.70
CA THR A 216 -12.40 -9.88 12.18
C THR A 216 -11.68 -11.09 11.63
#